data_AF-A0A2N2SLM9-F1
#
_entry.id   AF-A0A2N2SLM9-F1
#
_cell.length_a   1.000
_cell.length_b   1.000
_cell.length_c   1.000
_cell.angle_alpha   90.00
_cell.angle_beta   90.00
_cell.angle_gamma   90.00
#
_symmetry.space_group_name_H-M   'P 1'
#
loop_
_entity.id
_entity.type
_entity.pdbx_description
1 polymer ?
#
loop_
_entity_poly.entity_id
_entity_poly.type
_entity_poly.pdbx_seq_one_letter_code
_entity_poly.pdbx_strand_id
1 'polypeptide(L)' 'EALNAGGMTLIVVTHDPVMGGRARRWLMMEDGAVKQDLRGAAALQ' A
#
# COMPACT_ATOMS: atom_id res chain seq x y z
N GLU A 1 -1.96 -13.63 6.87
CA GLU A 1 -2.78 -12.97 5.83
C GLU A 1 -4.27 -12.97 6.23
N ALA A 2 -4.62 -12.36 7.37
CA ALA A 2 -5.99 -12.44 7.91
C ALA A 2 -6.68 -11.07 8.08
N LEU A 3 -5.97 -9.95 7.95
CA LEU A 3 -6.57 -8.63 8.19
C LEU A 3 -7.32 -8.06 6.97
N ASN A 4 -6.97 -8.51 5.77
CA ASN A 4 -7.43 -7.91 4.51
C ASN A 4 -8.55 -8.74 3.87
N ALA A 5 -8.88 -9.90 4.43
CA ALA A 5 -9.79 -10.87 3.85
C ALA A 5 -11.28 -10.50 4.01
N GLY A 6 -11.60 -9.57 4.93
CA GLY A 6 -12.99 -9.21 5.27
C GLY A 6 -13.54 -7.96 4.57
N GLY A 7 -12.92 -7.45 3.50
CA GLY A 7 -13.33 -6.19 2.86
C GLY A 7 -12.92 -4.93 3.63
N MET A 8 -12.04 -5.07 4.63
CA MET A 8 -11.49 -3.95 5.39
C MET A 8 -10.43 -3.20 4.58
N THR A 9 -10.51 -1.86 4.58
CA THR A 9 -9.42 -1.02 4.05
C THR A 9 -8.35 -0.87 5.12
N LEU A 10 -7.14 -1.34 4.81
CA LEU A 10 -5.98 -1.24 5.70
C LEU A 10 -5.02 -0.17 5.17
N ILE A 11 -4.68 0.79 6.04
CA ILE A 11 -3.60 1.76 5.79
C ILE A 11 -2.43 1.35 6.68
N VAL A 12 -1.26 1.13 6.08
CA VAL A 12 -0.02 0.81 6.79
C VAL A 12 0.99 1.90 6.47
N VAL A 13 1.53 2.54 7.51
CA VAL A 13 2.68 3.45 7.39
C VAL A 13 3.88 2.73 7.94
N THR A 14 4.92 2.57 7.12
CA THR A 14 6.12 1.84 7.50
C THR A 14 7.33 2.40 6.75
N HIS A 15 8.49 2.31 7.39
CA HIS A 15 9.78 2.57 6.75
C HIS A 15 10.42 1.30 6.16
N ASP A 16 9.81 0.12 6.38
CA ASP A 16 10.27 -1.14 5.79
C ASP A 16 9.70 -1.30 4.35
N PRO A 17 10.57 -1.31 3.31
CA PRO A 17 10.13 -1.41 1.93
C PRO A 17 9.53 -2.78 1.58
N VAL A 18 9.89 -3.85 2.29
CA VAL A 18 9.33 -5.20 2.06
C VAL A 18 7.88 -5.26 2.51
N MET A 19 7.55 -4.57 3.59
CA MET A 19 6.17 -4.48 4.10
C MET A 19 5.31 -3.59 3.20
N GLY A 20 5.82 -2.42 2.78
CA GLY A 20 5.17 -1.56 1.78
C GLY A 20 4.94 -2.30 0.46
N GLY A 21 5.93 -3.12 0.07
CA GLY A 21 5.95 -4.14 -0.98
C GLY A 21 4.63 -4.85 -1.30
N ARG A 22 3.85 -5.13 -0.27
CA ARG A 22 2.69 -6.03 -0.36
C ARG A 22 1.37 -5.28 -0.58
N ALA A 23 1.38 -3.94 -0.53
CA ALA A 23 0.18 -3.16 -0.70
C ALA A 23 -0.24 -3.06 -2.18
N ARG A 24 -1.55 -3.03 -2.43
CA ARG A 24 -2.10 -2.82 -3.78
C ARG A 24 -1.90 -1.39 -4.30
N ARG A 25 -1.77 -0.43 -3.39
CA ARG A 25 -1.47 0.98 -3.67
C ARG A 25 -0.40 1.46 -2.72
N TRP A 26 0.62 2.12 -3.25
CA TRP A 26 1.72 2.68 -2.46
C TRP A 26 1.72 4.19 -2.62
N LEU A 27 1.89 4.88 -1.50
CA LEU A 27 2.08 6.32 -1.46
C LEU A 27 3.44 6.59 -0.82
N MET A 28 4.32 7.28 -1.53
CA MET A 28 5.55 7.82 -0.94
C MET A 28 5.29 9.27 -0.54
N MET A 29 5.51 9.58 0.73
CA MET A 29 5.35 10.92 1.27
C MET A 29 6.70 11.48 1.70
N GLU A 30 6.93 12.75 1.40
CA GLU A 30 8.10 13.52 1.81
C GLU A 30 7.64 14.95 2.08
N ASP A 31 8.02 15.51 3.23
CA ASP A 31 7.65 16.86 3.68
C ASP A 31 6.15 17.17 3.61
N GLY A 32 5.31 16.19 3.97
CA GLY A 32 3.85 16.32 3.97
C GLY A 32 3.20 16.27 2.58
N ALA A 33 3.98 16.09 1.51
CA ALA A 33 3.48 15.95 0.15
C ALA A 33 3.60 14.50 -0.35
N VAL A 34 2.64 14.07 -1.17
CA VAL A 34 2.74 12.79 -1.90
C VAL A 34 3.68 13.00 -3.08
N LYS A 35 4.80 12.28 -3.09
CA LYS A 35 5.79 12.30 -4.17
C LYS A 35 5.55 11.22 -5.21
N GLN A 36 5.00 10.08 -4.81
CA GLN A 36 4.67 8.98 -5.70
C GLN A 36 3.35 8.32 -5.30
N ASP A 37 2.52 7.99 -6.28
CA ASP A 37 1.30 7.18 -6.14
C ASP A 37 1.35 6.05 -7.16
N LEU A 38 1.64 4.85 -6.67
CA LEU A 38 1.72 3.65 -7.50
C LEU A 38 0.55 2.75 -7.18
N ARG A 39 -0.19 2.33 -8.22
CA ARG A 39 -1.22 1.30 -8.11
C ARG A 39 -0.65 0.04 -8.76
N GLY A 40 -0.50 -1.02 -7.98
CA GLY A 40 -0.22 -2.33 -8.54
C GLY A 40 -1.36 -2.70 -9.47
N ALA A 41 -1.04 -3.30 -10.63
CA ALA A 41 -2.05 -3.87 -11.49
C ALA A 41 -2.84 -4.88 -10.65
N ALA A 42 -4.14 -4.64 -10.46
CA ALA A 42 -5.01 -5.69 -9.97
C ALA A 42 -4.84 -6.86 -10.94
N ALA A 43 -4.35 -7.99 -10.45
CA ALA A 43 -4.49 -9.23 -11.20
C ALA A 43 -5.99 -9.40 -11.42
N LEU A 44 -6.45 -9.10 -12.64
CA LEU A 44 -7.76 -9.48 -13.11
C LEU A 44 -7.73 -11.01 -13.15
N GLN A 45 -8.31 -11.63 -12.14
CA GLN A 45 -8.75 -13.02 -12.14
C GLN A 45 -10.26 -13.01 -11.95
#